data_AF-A0A381YYS3-F1
#
_entry.id   AF-A0A381YYS3-F1
#
_cell.length_a   1.000
_cell.length_b   1.000
_cell.length_c   1.000
_cell.angle_alpha   90.00
_cell.angle_beta   90.00
_cell.angle_gamma   90.00
#
_symmetry.space_group_name_H-M   'P 1'
#
loop_
_entity.id
_entity.type
_entity.pdbx_description
1 polymer ?
#
loop_
_entity_poly.entity_id
_entity_poly.type
_entity_poly.pdbx_seq_one_letter_code
_entity_poly.pdbx_strand_id
1 'polypeptide(L)'
;VSLSKIAAAALFVLALAFSSVPVAAHDASTFTILIRDDGITPANASIRFNDTAWWINIGEDDNLTHRIVYDGDGDGNYSGPGDWDSGELSNSCERDENGTKLDEECQTSFELGFNGNFGP
;
A
#
# COMPACT_ATOMS: atom_id res chain seq x y z
N VAL A 1 37.92 -30.19 27.16
CA VAL A 1 38.07 -28.92 26.40
C VAL A 1 38.93 -27.98 27.23
N SER A 2 39.96 -27.33 26.68
CA SER A 2 40.85 -26.44 27.47
C SER A 2 40.16 -25.11 27.80
N LEU A 3 40.52 -24.51 28.93
CA LEU A 3 39.98 -23.21 29.38
C LEU A 3 40.12 -22.13 28.29
N SER A 4 41.22 -22.15 27.54
CA SER A 4 41.49 -21.28 26.40
C SER A 4 40.47 -21.41 25.27
N LYS A 5 40.00 -22.63 24.97
CA LYS A 5 38.98 -22.88 23.94
C LYS A 5 37.59 -22.42 24.39
N ILE A 6 37.29 -22.57 25.69
CA ILE A 6 36.04 -22.09 26.29
C ILE A 6 36.02 -20.56 26.28
N ALA A 7 37.13 -19.91 26.67
CA ALA A 7 37.27 -18.46 26.64
C ALA A 7 37.17 -17.90 25.22
N ALA A 8 37.81 -18.54 24.23
CA ALA A 8 37.73 -18.12 22.83
C ALA A 8 36.30 -18.27 22.28
N ALA A 9 35.60 -19.36 22.59
CA ALA A 9 34.21 -19.56 22.19
C ALA A 9 33.26 -18.55 22.84
N ALA A 10 33.44 -18.28 24.14
CA ALA A 10 32.64 -17.28 24.86
C ALA A 10 32.86 -15.87 24.29
N LEU A 11 34.11 -15.51 23.97
CA LEU A 11 34.44 -14.22 23.38
C LEU A 11 33.87 -14.08 21.96
N PHE A 12 33.85 -15.16 21.18
CA PHE A 12 33.26 -15.18 19.84
C PHE A 12 31.72 -15.04 19.88
N VAL A 13 31.05 -15.75 20.80
CA VAL A 13 29.60 -15.59 21.00
C VAL A 13 29.26 -14.18 21.49
N LEU A 14 30.09 -13.62 22.39
CA LEU A 14 29.91 -12.25 22.87
C LEU A 14 30.11 -11.23 21.74
N ALA A 15 31.09 -11.43 20.87
CA ALA A 15 31.31 -10.57 19.70
C ALA A 15 30.12 -10.59 18.72
N LEU A 16 29.51 -11.77 18.51
CA LEU A 16 28.30 -11.91 17.68
C LEU A 16 27.06 -11.26 18.33
N ALA A 17 26.96 -11.26 19.66
CA ALA A 17 25.86 -10.63 20.39
C ALA A 17 25.87 -9.09 20.26
N PHE A 18 27.03 -8.49 19.96
CA PHE A 18 27.18 -7.05 19.77
C PHE A 18 27.29 -6.61 18.30
N SER A 19 27.24 -7.55 17.35
CA SER A 19 27.14 -7.22 15.93
C SER A 19 25.67 -7.08 15.53
N SER A 20 24.98 -6.04 16.01
CA SER A 20 23.73 -5.62 15.38
C SER A 20 24.08 -4.88 14.09
N VAL A 21 23.68 -5.44 12.95
CA VAL A 21 23.68 -4.69 11.69
C VAL A 21 22.54 -3.69 11.76
N PRO A 22 22.78 -2.38 11.58
CA PRO A 22 21.69 -1.44 11.42
C PRO A 22 20.93 -1.81 10.14
N VAL A 23 19.68 -2.26 10.28
CA VAL A 23 18.76 -2.35 9.16
C VAL A 23 18.25 -0.94 8.89
N ALA A 24 18.59 -0.39 7.74
CA ALA A 24 17.94 0.80 7.22
C ALA A 24 16.54 0.39 6.72
N ALA A 25 15.53 0.59 7.56
CA ALA A 25 14.15 0.65 7.07
C ALA A 25 13.99 1.92 6.24
N HIS A 26 13.21 1.87 5.17
CA HIS A 26 12.82 3.11 4.49
C HIS A 26 11.77 3.84 5.35
N ASP A 27 11.72 5.15 5.21
CA ASP A 27 10.63 5.91 5.81
C ASP A 27 9.31 5.54 5.10
N ALA A 28 8.26 5.35 5.88
CA ALA A 28 6.92 5.15 5.35
C ALA A 28 6.50 6.37 4.53
N SER A 29 5.97 6.14 3.33
CA SER A 29 5.56 7.21 2.42
C SER A 29 4.20 6.95 1.79
N THR A 30 3.51 8.02 1.40
CA THR A 30 2.29 7.95 0.58
C THR A 30 2.65 8.21 -0.87
N PHE A 31 2.35 7.25 -1.73
CA PHE A 31 2.54 7.33 -3.17
C PHE A 31 1.23 7.67 -3.87
N THR A 32 1.14 8.86 -4.45
CA THR A 32 -0.06 9.32 -5.16
C THR A 32 -0.08 8.83 -6.61
N ILE A 33 -1.21 8.27 -7.02
CA ILE A 33 -1.47 7.75 -8.36
C ILE A 33 -2.72 8.45 -8.88
N LEU A 34 -2.59 9.11 -10.02
CA LEU A 34 -3.67 9.84 -10.66
C LEU A 34 -4.32 8.96 -11.70
N ILE A 35 -5.64 8.82 -11.65
CA ILE A 35 -6.45 8.11 -12.63
C ILE A 35 -7.09 9.16 -13.55
N ARG A 36 -6.91 8.99 -14.85
CA ARG A 36 -7.55 9.74 -15.94
C ARG A 36 -8.36 8.77 -16.78
N ASP A 37 -9.23 9.31 -17.63
CA ASP A 37 -10.12 8.53 -18.49
C ASP A 37 -9.38 7.52 -19.39
N ASP A 38 -8.12 7.80 -19.74
CA ASP A 38 -7.28 6.99 -20.62
C ASP A 38 -6.16 6.22 -19.91
N GLY A 39 -6.07 6.28 -18.58
CA GLY A 39 -5.10 5.51 -17.82
C GLY A 39 -4.62 6.14 -16.52
N ILE A 40 -3.48 5.66 -16.01
CA ILE A 40 -2.96 6.07 -14.70
C ILE A 40 -1.58 6.70 -14.78
N THR A 41 -1.24 7.54 -13.82
CA THR A 41 0.12 8.12 -13.70
C THR A 41 0.56 8.24 -12.24
N PRO A 42 1.74 7.71 -11.89
CA PRO A 42 2.61 6.90 -12.75
C PRO A 42 2.03 5.49 -12.97
N ALA A 43 2.35 4.86 -14.10
CA ALA A 43 1.87 3.51 -14.43
C ALA A 43 2.56 2.41 -13.61
N ASN A 44 3.69 2.72 -12.98
CA ASN A 44 4.43 1.79 -12.13
C ASN A 44 4.83 2.51 -10.84
N ALA A 45 4.77 1.78 -9.74
CA ALA A 45 5.17 2.24 -8.41
C ALA A 45 6.00 1.15 -7.73
N SER A 46 7.00 1.56 -6.94
CA SER A 46 7.70 0.66 -6.03
C SER A 46 7.18 0.91 -4.62
N ILE A 47 6.22 0.10 -4.19
CA ILE A 47 5.63 0.16 -2.85
C ILE A 47 6.35 -0.84 -1.94
N ARG A 48 6.63 -0.44 -0.70
CA ARG A 48 7.26 -1.29 0.31
C ARG A 48 6.39 -1.39 1.56
N PHE A 49 6.79 -2.27 2.48
CA PHE A 49 6.08 -2.44 3.75
C PHE A 49 5.98 -1.12 4.53
N ASN A 50 4.79 -0.83 5.07
CA ASN A 50 4.33 0.43 5.67
C ASN A 50 4.15 1.63 4.73
N ASP A 51 4.32 1.48 3.41
CA ASP A 51 3.91 2.54 2.49
C ASP A 51 2.39 2.52 2.27
N THR A 52 1.86 3.66 1.81
CA THR A 52 0.46 3.80 1.39
C THR A 52 0.42 4.16 -0.08
N ALA A 53 -0.45 3.53 -0.85
CA ALA A 53 -0.80 4.02 -2.18
C ALA A 53 -2.13 4.77 -2.13
N TRP A 54 -2.18 5.93 -2.81
CA TRP A 54 -3.36 6.78 -2.88
C TRP A 54 -3.74 7.03 -4.33
N TRP A 55 -4.81 6.37 -4.78
CA TRP A 55 -5.38 6.58 -6.11
C TRP A 55 -6.43 7.67 -6.06
N ILE A 56 -6.38 8.62 -7.00
CA ILE A 56 -7.33 9.74 -7.10
C ILE A 56 -7.86 9.78 -8.53
N ASN A 57 -9.18 9.68 -8.72
CA ASN A 57 -9.80 9.90 -10.01
C ASN A 57 -9.86 11.40 -10.31
N ILE A 58 -9.16 11.80 -11.36
CA ILE A 58 -9.10 13.16 -11.89
C ILE A 58 -9.52 13.20 -13.37
N GLY A 59 -10.28 12.18 -13.80
CA GLY A 59 -10.89 12.11 -15.13
C GLY A 59 -11.86 13.26 -15.41
N GLU A 60 -12.15 13.50 -16.68
CA GLU A 60 -13.01 14.61 -17.11
C GLU A 60 -14.42 14.12 -17.51
N ASP A 61 -14.60 12.82 -17.77
CA ASP A 61 -15.91 12.23 -18.08
C ASP A 61 -16.67 11.82 -16.81
N ASP A 62 -17.71 12.58 -16.47
CA ASP A 62 -18.59 12.31 -15.33
C ASP A 62 -19.37 10.99 -15.45
N ASN A 63 -19.42 10.36 -16.63
CA ASN A 63 -20.06 9.05 -16.84
C ASN A 63 -19.07 7.89 -16.78
N LEU A 64 -17.78 8.17 -16.53
CA LEU A 64 -16.74 7.15 -16.41
C LEU A 64 -16.26 7.04 -14.97
N THR A 65 -16.55 5.88 -14.37
CA THR A 65 -15.98 5.49 -13.09
C THR A 65 -14.81 4.54 -13.29
N HIS A 66 -13.90 4.54 -12.32
CA HIS A 66 -12.75 3.64 -12.31
C HIS A 66 -12.77 2.77 -11.06
N ARG A 67 -12.24 1.55 -11.17
CA ARG A 67 -12.13 0.61 -10.06
C ARG A 67 -10.70 0.09 -9.97
N ILE A 68 -10.11 0.15 -8.78
CA ILE A 68 -8.79 -0.41 -8.49
C ILE A 68 -8.99 -1.72 -7.76
N VAL A 69 -8.50 -2.80 -8.36
CA VAL A 69 -8.71 -4.15 -7.86
C VAL A 69 -7.41 -4.93 -7.80
N TYR A 70 -7.36 -5.85 -6.86
CA TYR A 70 -6.30 -6.84 -6.73
C TYR A 70 -6.92 -8.21 -6.50
N ASP A 71 -6.49 -9.16 -7.32
CA ASP A 71 -6.87 -10.57 -7.26
C ASP A 71 -5.61 -11.34 -6.87
N GLY A 72 -5.56 -11.73 -5.59
CA GLY A 72 -4.39 -12.31 -4.97
C GLY A 72 -4.17 -13.77 -5.34
N ASP A 73 -5.23 -14.51 -5.64
CA ASP A 73 -5.17 -15.93 -5.99
C ASP A 73 -5.46 -16.24 -7.47
N GLY A 74 -5.90 -15.24 -8.23
CA GLY A 74 -6.11 -15.30 -9.68
C GLY A 74 -7.41 -15.97 -10.09
N ASP A 75 -8.39 -16.09 -9.18
CA ASP A 75 -9.67 -16.75 -9.46
C ASP A 75 -10.70 -15.85 -10.18
N GLY A 76 -10.40 -14.56 -10.33
CA GLY A 76 -11.25 -13.55 -10.94
C GLY A 76 -12.33 -12.97 -10.01
N ASN A 77 -12.30 -13.29 -8.72
CA ASN A 77 -13.21 -12.79 -7.69
C ASN A 77 -12.47 -11.83 -6.73
N TYR A 78 -12.64 -10.52 -6.92
CA TYR A 78 -11.98 -9.47 -6.13
C TYR A 78 -12.51 -9.27 -4.70
N SER A 79 -13.38 -10.16 -4.21
CA SER A 79 -13.99 -10.09 -2.87
C SER A 79 -13.60 -11.27 -1.99
N GLY A 80 -12.62 -12.08 -2.41
CA GLY A 80 -12.11 -13.22 -1.67
C GLY A 80 -11.07 -12.84 -0.61
N PRO A 81 -10.63 -13.83 0.19
CA PRO A 81 -9.59 -13.61 1.19
C PRO A 81 -8.25 -13.24 0.54
N GLY A 82 -7.71 -12.06 0.87
CA GLY A 82 -6.45 -11.55 0.31
C GLY A 82 -6.65 -10.62 -0.89
N ASP A 83 -7.89 -10.46 -1.34
CA ASP A 83 -8.28 -9.54 -2.39
C ASP A 83 -8.70 -8.19 -1.81
N TRP A 84 -8.71 -7.19 -2.67
CA TRP A 84 -9.28 -5.90 -2.32
C TRP A 84 -9.78 -5.18 -3.57
N ASP A 85 -10.81 -4.37 -3.33
CA ASP A 85 -11.54 -3.63 -4.35
C ASP A 85 -11.85 -2.24 -3.80
N SER A 86 -11.50 -1.20 -4.55
CA SER A 86 -11.78 0.19 -4.17
C SER A 86 -13.26 0.54 -4.17
N GLY A 87 -14.10 -0.26 -4.84
CA GLY A 87 -15.39 0.19 -5.35
C GLY A 87 -15.22 1.21 -6.48
N GLU A 88 -16.35 1.70 -6.98
CA GLU A 88 -16.37 2.69 -8.07
C GLU A 88 -15.85 4.05 -7.57
N LEU A 89 -14.86 4.59 -8.29
CA LEU A 89 -14.29 5.90 -8.06
C LEU A 89 -14.78 6.86 -9.15
N SER A 90 -15.64 7.80 -8.77
CA SER A 90 -16.09 8.90 -9.63
C SER A 90 -15.04 10.01 -9.69
N ASN A 91 -15.02 10.81 -10.76
CA ASN A 91 -14.14 11.98 -10.83
C ASN A 91 -14.57 13.11 -9.87
N SER A 92 -15.86 13.15 -9.52
CA SER A 92 -16.42 14.10 -8.58
C SER A 92 -17.62 13.49 -7.84
N CYS A 93 -17.96 14.05 -6.69
CA CYS A 93 -19.18 13.73 -5.95
C CYS A 93 -19.98 15.01 -5.77
N GLU A 94 -21.28 14.95 -6.04
CA GLU A 94 -22.18 16.06 -5.81
C GLU A 94 -22.23 16.42 -4.32
N ARG A 95 -22.32 17.72 -4.03
CA ARG A 95 -22.31 18.25 -2.67
C ARG A 95 -23.45 19.24 -2.46
N ASP A 96 -23.96 19.29 -1.24
CA ASP A 96 -24.96 20.28 -0.82
C ASP A 96 -24.33 21.67 -0.64
N GLU A 97 -25.18 22.66 -0.30
CA GLU A 97 -24.77 24.04 -0.03
C GLU A 97 -23.76 24.16 1.13
N ASN A 98 -23.64 23.14 1.98
CA ASN A 98 -22.72 23.08 3.13
C ASN A 98 -21.41 22.34 2.79
N GLY A 99 -21.25 21.82 1.58
CA GLY A 99 -20.09 21.02 1.16
C GLY A 99 -20.14 19.55 1.58
N THR A 100 -21.26 19.08 2.13
CA THR A 100 -21.49 17.67 2.46
C THR A 100 -21.79 16.89 1.18
N LYS A 101 -21.26 15.68 1.03
CA LYS A 101 -21.63 14.84 -0.13
C LYS A 101 -23.13 14.54 -0.09
N LEU A 102 -23.80 14.63 -1.23
CA LEU A 102 -25.19 14.18 -1.36
C LEU A 102 -25.31 12.66 -1.35
N ASP A 103 -24.27 11.99 -1.85
CA ASP A 103 -24.10 10.55 -1.81
C ASP A 103 -22.87 10.18 -0.96
N GLU A 104 -23.11 9.49 0.16
CA GLU A 104 -22.05 9.04 1.06
C GLU A 104 -21.21 7.90 0.46
N GLU A 105 -21.78 7.11 -0.44
CA GLU A 105 -21.11 5.98 -1.09
C GLU A 105 -20.21 6.45 -2.23
N CYS A 106 -20.47 7.63 -2.80
CA CYS A 106 -19.62 8.21 -3.82
C CYS A 106 -18.20 8.47 -3.28
N GLN A 107 -17.20 7.82 -3.88
CA GLN A 107 -15.79 8.05 -3.60
C GLN A 107 -15.07 8.58 -4.83
N THR A 108 -14.08 9.46 -4.63
CA THR A 108 -13.23 9.97 -5.70
C THR A 108 -11.78 9.49 -5.58
N SER A 109 -11.47 8.77 -4.52
CA SER A 109 -10.13 8.28 -4.24
C SER A 109 -10.15 7.05 -3.35
N PHE A 110 -9.08 6.27 -3.44
CA PHE A 110 -8.87 5.07 -2.63
C PHE A 110 -7.47 5.09 -2.05
N GLU A 111 -7.36 4.85 -0.74
CA GLU A 111 -6.08 4.74 -0.03
C GLU A 111 -5.91 3.33 0.51
N LEU A 112 -4.74 2.74 0.29
CA LEU A 112 -4.42 1.40 0.77
C LEU A 112 -3.02 1.37 1.38
N GLY A 113 -2.94 0.99 2.65
CA GLY A 113 -1.68 0.77 3.36
C GLY A 113 -1.17 -0.66 3.16
N PHE A 114 0.10 -0.80 2.82
CA PHE A 114 0.77 -2.06 2.59
C PHE A 114 1.49 -2.51 3.85
N ASN A 115 0.80 -3.22 4.73
CA ASN A 115 1.27 -3.59 6.07
C ASN A 115 1.27 -5.12 6.30
N GLY A 116 1.39 -5.91 5.24
CA GLY A 116 1.33 -7.37 5.27
C GLY A 116 -0.07 -7.99 5.16
N ASN A 117 -1.15 -7.19 5.18
CA ASN A 117 -2.51 -7.69 4.95
C ASN A 117 -3.01 -7.49 3.50
N PHE A 118 -2.54 -6.46 2.79
CA PHE A 118 -3.10 -6.03 1.49
C PHE A 118 -2.03 -5.84 0.40
N GLY A 119 -1.12 -6.80 0.28
CA GLY A 119 0.17 -6.64 -0.42
C GLY A 119 1.31 -6.64 0.61
N PRO A 120 2.60 -6.49 0.21
CA PRO A 120 3.77 -6.92 1.00
C PRO A 120 3.71 -6.62 2.50
#